data_AF-A0A851W5C0-F1
#
_entry.id   AF-A0A851W5C0-F1
#
_cell.length_a   1.000
_cell.length_b   1.000
_cell.length_c   1.000
_cell.angle_alpha   90.00
_cell.angle_beta   90.00
_cell.angle_gamma   90.00
#
_symmetry.space_group_name_H-M   'P 1'
#
loop_
_entity.id
_entity.type
_entity.pdbx_description
1 polymer ?
#
loop_
_entity_poly.entity_id
_entity_poly.type
_entity_poly.pdbx_seq_one_letter_code
_entity_poly.pdbx_strand_id
1 'polypeptide(L)' 'GHSESPRRLRQLEVPVLALGLCRRLYGTDLGPALPPREIQSDMVCAGHPEGGRDTCKV' A
#
# COMPACT_ATOMS: atom_id res chain seq x y z
N GLY A 1 -7.98 -7.35 21.37
CA GLY A 1 -6.86 -8.27 21.04
C GLY A 1 -5.62 -7.43 20.92
N HIS A 2 -4.57 -7.74 21.68
CA HIS A 2 -3.31 -7.02 21.61
C HIS A 2 -2.64 -7.32 20.26
N SER A 3 -2.53 -6.29 19.40
CA SER A 3 -1.65 -6.33 18.23
C SER A 3 -0.23 -6.32 18.76
N GLU A 4 0.36 -7.50 18.89
CA GLU A 4 1.73 -7.64 19.31
C GLU A 4 2.64 -7.27 18.13
N SER A 5 3.42 -6.19 18.28
CA SER A 5 4.45 -5.84 17.30
C SER A 5 5.37 -7.04 17.07
N PRO A 6 5.74 -7.34 15.82
CA PRO A 6 6.54 -8.53 15.51
C PRO A 6 7.86 -8.46 16.27
N ARG A 7 8.11 -9.48 17.09
CA ARG A 7 9.34 -9.57 17.90
C ARG A 7 10.61 -9.79 17.07
N ARG A 8 10.47 -10.13 15.79
CA ARG A 8 11.58 -10.35 14.84
C ARG A 8 11.34 -9.56 13.57
N LEU A 9 12.42 -9.01 13.01
CA LEU A 9 12.38 -8.31 11.72
C LEU A 9 11.83 -9.24 10.63
N ARG A 10 10.93 -8.70 9.81
CA ARG A 10 10.33 -9.38 8.67
C ARG A 10 10.65 -8.62 7.40
N GLN A 11 10.69 -9.36 6.30
CA GLN A 11 10.96 -8.86 4.96
C GLN A 11 9.85 -9.35 4.03
N LEU A 12 9.53 -8.53 3.05
CA LEU A 12 8.64 -8.85 1.95
C LEU A 12 9.24 -8.30 0.66
N GLU A 13 9.21 -9.10 -0.40
CA GLU A 13 9.53 -8.67 -1.75
C GLU A 13 8.23 -8.41 -2.53
N VAL A 14 8.16 -7.27 -3.22
CA VAL A 14 7.02 -6.82 -4.02
C VAL A 14 7.52 -6.06 -5.25
N PRO A 15 6.77 -6.12 -6.38
CA PRO A 15 7.15 -5.40 -7.58
C PRO A 15 6.88 -3.90 -7.43
N VAL A 16 7.71 -3.08 -8.09
CA VAL A 16 7.44 -1.65 -8.26
C VAL A 16 6.31 -1.48 -9.27
N LEU A 17 5.32 -0.65 -8.93
CA LEU A 17 4.17 -0.35 -9.78
C LEU A 17 4.37 0.96 -10.54
N ALA A 18 3.85 1.02 -11.76
CA ALA A 18 3.86 2.24 -12.54
C ALA A 18 3.05 3.36 -11.84
N LEU A 19 3.60 4.56 -11.77
CA LEU A 19 2.98 5.72 -11.09
C LEU A 19 1.57 6.04 -11.62
N GLY A 20 1.35 5.88 -12.93
CA GLY A 20 0.03 6.09 -13.55
C GLY A 20 -1.03 5.07 -13.09
N LEU A 21 -0.62 3.83 -12.82
CA LEU A 21 -1.50 2.82 -12.24
C LEU A 21 -1.86 3.19 -10.80
N CYS A 22 -0.87 3.62 -9.99
CA CYS A 22 -1.13 4.06 -8.62
C CYS A 22 -2.11 5.22 -8.55
N ARG A 23 -1.90 6.25 -9.37
CA ARG A 23 -2.80 7.42 -9.42
C ARG A 23 -4.23 7.02 -9.74
N ARG A 24 -4.43 6.06 -10.62
CA ARG A 24 -5.75 5.51 -10.93
C ARG A 24 -6.36 4.78 -9.73
N LEU A 25 -5.59 3.86 -9.13
CA LEU A 25 -6.08 3.02 -8.02
C LEU A 25 -6.41 3.85 -6.78
N TYR A 26 -5.51 4.75 -6.38
CA TYR A 26 -5.69 5.60 -5.20
C TYR A 26 -6.57 6.82 -5.46
N GLY A 27 -6.78 7.24 -6.71
CA GLY A 27 -7.70 8.33 -7.06
C GLY A 27 -9.18 7.92 -7.06
N THR A 28 -9.49 6.64 -6.88
CA THR A 28 -10.86 6.13 -6.82
C THR A 28 -11.36 6.18 -5.37
N ASP A 29 -12.64 6.55 -5.18
CA ASP A 29 -13.26 6.44 -3.87
C ASP A 29 -13.61 4.97 -3.59
N LEU A 30 -12.89 4.36 -2.66
CA LEU A 30 -13.07 2.97 -2.23
C LEU A 30 -13.84 2.88 -0.91
N GLY A 31 -14.49 3.97 -0.49
CA GLY A 31 -15.29 4.06 0.71
C GLY A 31 -14.57 4.74 1.88
N PRO A 32 -15.24 4.85 3.05
CA PRO A 32 -14.78 5.69 4.16
C PRO A 32 -13.44 5.28 4.76
N ALA A 33 -13.03 4.01 4.59
CA ALA A 33 -11.73 3.52 5.04
C ALA A 33 -10.57 3.90 4.11
N LEU A 34 -10.86 4.13 2.82
CA LEU A 34 -9.88 4.40 1.78
C LEU A 34 -10.41 5.50 0.83
N PRO A 35 -10.50 6.75 1.33
CA PRO A 35 -10.87 7.87 0.48
C PRO A 35 -9.79 8.12 -0.59
N PRO A 36 -10.14 8.82 -1.69
CA PRO A 36 -9.19 9.15 -2.75
C PRO A 36 -7.94 9.86 -2.22
N ARG A 37 -6.78 9.52 -2.76
CA ARG A 37 -5.48 10.11 -2.42
C ARG A 37 -4.72 10.52 -3.67
N GLU A 38 -4.11 11.69 -3.59
CA GLU A 38 -3.21 12.17 -4.63
C GLU A 38 -1.82 11.54 -4.46
N ILE A 39 -1.34 10.87 -5.51
CA ILE A 39 0.00 10.29 -5.56
C ILE A 39 0.93 11.24 -6.32
N GLN A 40 1.90 11.80 -5.59
CA GLN A 40 2.83 12.79 -6.10
C GLN A 40 3.92 12.18 -6.98
N SER A 41 4.58 13.00 -7.80
CA SER A 41 5.59 12.54 -8.76
C SER A 41 6.88 12.04 -8.14
N ASP A 42 7.14 12.41 -6.89
CA ASP A 42 8.30 12.00 -6.09
C ASP A 42 8.03 10.75 -5.23
N MET A 43 6.86 10.13 -5.38
CA MET A 43 6.50 8.89 -4.69
C MET A 43 6.75 7.66 -5.56
N VAL A 44 7.07 6.54 -4.90
CA VAL A 44 7.12 5.20 -5.52
C VAL A 44 6.08 4.30 -4.88
N CYS A 45 5.45 3.45 -5.69
CA CYS A 45 4.56 2.42 -5.22
C CYS A 45 5.19 1.04 -5.43
N ALA A 46 4.94 0.13 -4.50
CA ALA A 46 5.25 -1.27 -4.67
C ALA A 46 4.16 -2.13 -4.06
N GLY A 47 3.82 -3.24 -4.71
CA GLY A 47 2.75 -4.11 -4.25
C GLY A 47 2.06 -4.87 -5.38
N HIS A 48 1.08 -5.67 -4.98
CA HIS A 48 0.25 -6.48 -5.87
C HIS A 48 -1.16 -5.87 -5.94
N PRO A 49 -1.65 -5.42 -7.11
CA PRO A 49 -3.00 -4.84 -7.25
C PRO A 49 -4.12 -5.80 -6.82
N GLU A 50 -3.89 -7.10 -6.94
CA GLU A 50 -4.74 -8.18 -6.46
C GLU A 50 -4.77 -8.34 -4.92
N GLY A 51 -3.93 -7.59 -4.20
CA GLY A 51 -3.75 -7.69 -2.76
C GLY A 51 -2.82 -8.82 -2.34
N GLY A 52 -2.88 -9.20 -1.06
CA GLY A 52 -2.05 -10.27 -0.49
C GLY A 52 -1.22 -9.77 0.68
N ARG A 53 0.11 -9.86 0.56
CA ARG A 53 1.03 -9.38 1.61
C ARG A 53 1.45 -7.94 1.30
N ASP A 54 1.40 -7.10 2.32
CA ASP A 54 1.80 -5.70 2.23
C ASP A 54 2.45 -5.25 3.55
N THR A 55 3.03 -4.07 3.54
CA THR A 55 3.53 -3.36 4.71
C THR A 55 2.37 -2.91 5.60
N CYS A 56 2.56 -2.97 6.91
CA CYS A 56 1.59 -2.49 7.88
C CYS A 56 2.31 -1.72 8.97
N LYS A 57 1.65 -0.68 9.50
CA LYS A 57 2.11 -0.02 10.72
C LYS A 57 1.67 -0.87 11.92
N VAL A 58 2.59 -1.13 12.83
CA VAL A 58 2.33 -1.81 14.11
C VAL A 58 1.90 -0.83 15.18
#